data_AF-A0A310SFQ1-F1
#
_entry.id   AF-A0A310SFQ1-F1
#
_cell.length_a   1.000
_cell.length_b   1.000
_cell.length_c   1.000
_cell.angle_alpha   90.00
_cell.angle_beta   90.00
_cell.angle_gamma   90.00
#
_symmetry.space_group_name_H-M   'P 1'
#
loop_
_entity.id
_entity.type
_entity.pdbx_description
1 polymer ?
#
loop_
_entity_poly.entity_id
_entity_poly.type
_entity_poly.pdbx_seq_one_letter_code
_entity_poly.pdbx_strand_id
1 'polypeptide(L)'
;MIATAASVVNACQTQTGVTTVDIEAVRNGQWPETRQLKCYMYCLWEQFGLVDDKSELSLNGMLTFFQRIPAYRAEVQKAISECKGIEIIEDTEYGEFPDDDKLKCYFKCVLEKFKMMDKDGKIKYNLLKKVIPNAYKELGNEMIDSCSDVDDVDKCEKSFKFMKCMYEVNPIAFIAP
;
A
#
# COMPACT_ATOMS: atom_id res chain seq x y z
N MET A 1 24.22 8.75 4.75
CA MET A 1 23.53 9.93 5.30
C MET A 1 22.11 9.92 4.77
N ILE A 2 21.09 9.85 5.63
CA ILE A 2 19.69 9.81 5.17
C ILE A 2 19.28 11.25 4.83
N ALA A 3 19.13 11.55 3.55
CA ALA A 3 18.56 12.81 3.09
C ALA A 3 17.10 12.90 3.59
N THR A 4 16.70 14.06 4.13
CA THR A 4 15.30 14.28 4.53
C THR A 4 14.42 14.36 3.28
N ALA A 5 13.15 13.96 3.37
CA ALA A 5 12.22 14.02 2.24
C ALA A 5 12.17 15.43 1.59
N ALA A 6 12.25 16.49 2.41
CA ALA A 6 12.33 17.87 1.94
C ALA A 6 13.60 18.16 1.13
N SER A 7 14.76 17.60 1.52
CA SER A 7 16.00 17.79 0.76
C SER A 7 15.98 17.09 -0.60
N VAL A 8 15.35 15.91 -0.68
CA VAL A 8 15.17 15.17 -1.95
C VAL A 8 14.25 15.96 -2.90
N VAL A 9 13.12 16.46 -2.38
CA VAL A 9 12.19 17.30 -3.13
C VAL A 9 12.89 18.53 -3.73
N ASN A 10 13.67 19.26 -2.93
CA ASN A 10 14.39 20.46 -3.39
C ASN A 10 15.46 20.13 -4.44
N ALA A 11 16.18 19.02 -4.26
CA ALA A 11 17.19 18.57 -5.22
C ALA A 11 16.55 18.18 -6.56
N CYS A 12 15.50 17.36 -6.54
CA CYS A 12 14.78 16.97 -7.75
C CYS A 12 14.14 18.17 -8.45
N GLN A 13 13.60 19.13 -7.71
CA GLN A 13 13.07 20.35 -8.29
C GLN A 13 14.16 21.14 -9.03
N THR A 14 15.32 21.31 -8.39
CA THR A 14 16.46 22.02 -8.97
C THR A 14 17.00 21.31 -10.21
N GLN A 15 17.10 19.98 -10.17
CA GLN A 15 17.63 19.16 -11.27
C GLN A 15 16.72 19.18 -12.49
N THR A 16 15.41 19.17 -12.29
CA THR A 16 14.42 18.98 -13.36
C THR A 16 13.83 20.30 -13.88
N GLY A 17 13.96 21.37 -13.09
CA GLY A 17 13.40 22.69 -13.41
C GLY A 17 11.87 22.74 -13.36
N VAL A 18 11.22 21.78 -12.68
CA VAL A 18 9.77 21.83 -12.48
C VAL A 18 9.37 23.07 -11.70
N THR A 19 8.24 23.67 -12.08
CA THR A 19 7.74 24.87 -11.41
C THR A 19 7.08 24.51 -10.08
N THR A 20 7.11 25.43 -9.12
CA THR A 20 6.31 25.28 -7.88
C THR A 20 4.82 25.17 -8.18
N VAL A 21 4.35 25.84 -9.24
CA VAL A 21 2.96 25.78 -9.71
C VAL A 21 2.58 24.35 -10.10
N ASP A 22 3.41 23.66 -10.89
CA ASP A 22 3.16 22.27 -11.28
C ASP A 22 3.20 21.33 -10.06
N ILE A 23 4.13 21.55 -9.11
CA ILE A 23 4.19 20.78 -7.86
C ILE A 23 2.93 20.99 -7.01
N GLU A 24 2.47 22.24 -6.89
CA GLU A 24 1.25 22.59 -6.14
C GLU A 24 -0.01 22.04 -6.82
N ALA A 25 -0.07 22.05 -8.15
CA ALA A 25 -1.14 21.42 -8.92
C ALA A 25 -1.25 19.93 -8.56
N VAL A 26 -0.13 19.20 -8.51
CA VAL A 26 -0.12 17.78 -8.11
C VAL A 26 -0.57 17.60 -6.65
N ARG A 27 -0.14 18.47 -5.73
CA ARG A 27 -0.62 18.44 -4.34
C ARG A 27 -2.13 18.63 -4.23
N ASN A 28 -2.73 19.32 -5.19
CA ASN A 28 -4.17 19.55 -5.30
C ASN A 28 -4.89 18.52 -6.19
N GLY A 29 -4.20 17.45 -6.62
CA GLY A 29 -4.76 16.37 -7.43
C GLY A 29 -4.87 16.67 -8.93
N GLN A 30 -4.31 17.79 -9.40
CA GLN A 30 -4.20 18.12 -10.81
C GLN A 30 -2.86 17.64 -11.36
N TRP A 31 -2.86 17.00 -12.53
CA TRP A 31 -1.67 16.41 -13.12
C TRP A 31 -1.33 17.07 -14.47
N PRO A 32 -0.57 18.19 -14.47
CA PRO A 32 -0.11 18.83 -15.69
C PRO A 32 0.78 17.91 -16.54
N GLU A 33 0.57 17.88 -17.86
CA GLU A 33 1.35 17.03 -18.78
C GLU A 33 2.69 17.67 -19.20
N THR A 34 3.38 18.36 -18.28
CA THR A 34 4.66 19.02 -18.59
C THR A 34 5.82 18.02 -18.54
N ARG A 35 6.81 18.22 -19.41
CA ARG A 35 8.02 17.37 -19.43
C ARG A 35 8.78 17.47 -18.11
N GLN A 36 8.84 18.67 -17.54
CA GLN A 36 9.52 18.96 -16.29
C GLN A 36 8.87 18.21 -15.12
N LEU A 37 7.53 18.17 -15.06
CA LEU A 37 6.84 17.41 -14.02
C LEU A 37 7.10 15.90 -14.14
N LYS A 38 7.08 15.34 -15.35
CA LYS A 38 7.39 13.92 -15.58
C LYS A 38 8.82 13.57 -15.13
N CYS A 39 9.80 14.40 -15.50
CA CYS A 39 11.18 14.23 -15.04
C CYS A 39 11.32 14.39 -13.52
N TYR A 40 10.59 15.33 -12.92
CA TYR A 40 10.57 15.51 -11.47
C TYR A 40 10.01 14.29 -10.74
N MET A 41 8.90 13.71 -11.21
CA MET A 41 8.33 12.49 -10.62
C MET A 41 9.30 11.31 -10.73
N TYR A 42 9.92 11.13 -11.89
CA TYR A 42 10.93 10.07 -12.08
C TYR A 42 12.14 10.26 -11.15
N CYS A 43 12.63 11.50 -10.98
CA CYS A 43 13.70 11.79 -10.02
C CYS A 43 13.31 11.41 -8.59
N LEU A 44 12.10 11.77 -8.15
CA LEU A 44 11.61 11.37 -6.82
C LEU A 44 11.55 9.84 -6.69
N TRP A 45 11.11 9.14 -7.74
CA TRP A 45 11.04 7.70 -7.75
C TRP A 45 12.40 7.04 -7.59
N GLU A 46 13.42 7.48 -8.34
CA GLU A 46 14.78 6.99 -8.17
C GLU A 46 15.33 7.30 -6.76
N GLN A 47 15.18 8.53 -6.27
CA GLN A 47 15.70 8.93 -4.97
C GLN A 47 15.02 8.22 -3.80
N PHE A 48 13.74 7.87 -3.95
CA PHE A 48 13.02 7.10 -2.95
C PHE A 48 13.13 5.59 -3.13
N GLY A 49 13.81 5.12 -4.18
CA GLY A 49 14.00 3.70 -4.48
C GLY A 49 12.72 3.02 -4.97
N LEU A 50 11.77 3.78 -5.53
CA LEU A 50 10.53 3.29 -6.13
C LEU A 50 10.73 2.62 -7.48
N VAL A 51 11.91 2.78 -8.07
CA VAL A 51 12.28 2.27 -9.38
C VAL A 51 13.55 1.44 -9.23
N ASP A 52 13.61 0.29 -9.88
CA ASP A 52 14.75 -0.62 -9.88
C ASP A 52 15.85 -0.19 -10.87
N ASP A 53 16.91 -0.98 -10.97
CA ASP A 53 18.04 -0.77 -11.88
C ASP A 53 17.68 -0.92 -13.37
N LYS A 54 16.49 -1.45 -13.68
CA LYS A 54 15.94 -1.56 -15.04
C LYS A 54 14.96 -0.44 -15.37
N SER A 55 14.81 0.54 -14.49
CA SER A 55 13.82 1.61 -14.61
C SER A 55 12.36 1.13 -14.50
N GLU A 56 12.12 -0.01 -13.87
CA GLU A 56 10.79 -0.56 -13.60
C GLU A 56 10.35 -0.25 -12.17
N LEU A 57 9.05 -0.18 -11.91
CA LEU A 57 8.54 0.05 -10.55
C LEU A 57 8.96 -1.11 -9.63
N SER A 58 9.70 -0.79 -8.57
CA SER A 58 10.11 -1.76 -7.56
C SER A 58 8.99 -1.93 -6.54
N LEU A 59 8.47 -3.15 -6.40
CA LEU A 59 7.49 -3.50 -5.37
C LEU A 59 8.01 -3.18 -3.97
N ASN A 60 9.25 -3.59 -3.67
CA ASN A 60 9.91 -3.32 -2.39
C ASN A 60 10.13 -1.83 -2.17
N GLY A 61 10.41 -1.09 -3.24
CA GLY A 61 10.41 0.37 -3.26
C GLY A 61 9.06 0.96 -2.85
N MET A 62 7.99 0.54 -3.53
CA MET A 62 6.62 1.00 -3.28
C MET A 62 6.17 0.69 -1.85
N LEU A 63 6.37 -0.54 -1.39
CA LEU A 63 6.09 -0.96 -0.01
C LEU A 63 6.86 -0.10 1.01
N THR A 64 8.15 0.12 0.78
CA THR A 64 8.98 0.98 1.65
C THR A 64 8.49 2.43 1.65
N PHE A 65 8.00 2.94 0.52
CA PHE A 65 7.44 4.28 0.41
C PHE A 65 6.09 4.40 1.12
N PHE A 66 5.20 3.41 1.00
CA PHE A 66 3.94 3.34 1.76
C PHE A 66 4.20 3.29 3.27
N GLN A 67 5.19 2.52 3.74
CA GLN A 67 5.63 2.52 5.13
C GLN A 67 6.16 3.89 5.62
N ARG A 68 6.58 4.77 4.70
CA ARG A 68 7.07 6.11 5.04
C ARG A 68 5.95 7.12 5.29
N ILE A 69 4.69 6.80 5.01
CA ILE A 69 3.52 7.67 5.29
C ILE A 69 3.42 7.92 6.81
N PRO A 70 3.61 9.16 7.29
CA PRO A 70 3.74 9.46 8.71
C PRO A 70 2.52 9.07 9.55
N ALA A 71 1.32 9.10 8.96
CA ALA A 71 0.06 8.83 9.65
C ALA A 71 -0.11 7.37 10.11
N TYR A 72 0.62 6.42 9.50
CA TYR A 72 0.46 4.99 9.76
C TYR A 72 1.78 4.27 10.05
N ARG A 73 2.91 4.98 10.01
CA ARG A 73 4.26 4.39 10.12
C ARG A 73 4.43 3.57 11.41
N ALA A 74 4.01 4.12 12.55
CA ALA A 74 4.23 3.46 13.84
C ALA A 74 3.38 2.19 13.96
N GLU A 75 2.15 2.26 13.48
CA GLU A 75 1.19 1.17 13.48
C GLU A 75 1.62 0.05 12.53
N VAL A 76 2.09 0.39 11.32
CA VAL A 76 2.61 -0.57 10.33
C VAL A 76 3.89 -1.23 10.83
N GLN A 77 4.87 -0.48 11.37
CA GLN A 77 6.09 -1.07 11.95
C GLN A 77 5.78 -2.03 13.11
N LYS A 78 4.79 -1.67 13.92
CA LYS A 78 4.31 -2.54 15.00
C LYS A 78 3.65 -3.81 14.45
N ALA A 79 2.84 -3.70 13.40
CA ALA A 79 2.23 -4.87 12.76
C ALA A 79 3.29 -5.80 12.16
N ILE A 80 4.28 -5.27 11.43
CA ILE A 80 5.39 -6.05 10.84
C ILE A 80 6.17 -6.82 11.91
N SER A 81 6.48 -6.16 13.04
CA SER A 81 7.24 -6.79 14.13
C SER A 81 6.41 -7.81 14.92
N GLU A 82 5.15 -7.52 15.23
CA GLU A 82 4.31 -8.39 16.05
C GLU A 82 3.71 -9.58 15.27
N CYS A 83 3.35 -9.37 14.01
CA CYS A 83 2.81 -10.42 13.14
C CYS A 83 3.89 -11.26 12.47
N LYS A 84 5.17 -10.91 12.67
CA LYS A 84 6.34 -11.55 12.07
C LYS A 84 6.21 -11.57 10.55
N GLY A 85 6.38 -10.40 9.92
CA GLY A 85 6.37 -10.28 8.46
C GLY A 85 7.17 -11.41 7.80
N ILE A 86 6.62 -11.98 6.74
CA ILE A 86 7.19 -13.11 6.00
C ILE A 86 7.41 -12.71 4.55
N GLU A 87 8.45 -13.25 3.93
CA GLU A 87 8.85 -12.88 2.55
C GLU A 87 7.74 -13.18 1.53
N ILE A 88 6.97 -14.26 1.73
CA ILE A 88 5.91 -14.71 0.82
C ILE A 88 4.66 -13.79 0.76
N ILE A 89 4.62 -12.70 1.52
CA ILE A 89 3.54 -11.70 1.41
C ILE A 89 3.66 -10.94 0.09
N GLU A 90 4.89 -10.63 -0.35
CA GLU A 90 5.17 -9.87 -1.57
C GLU A 90 4.61 -10.59 -2.81
N ASP A 91 4.67 -11.92 -2.82
CA ASP A 91 4.14 -12.78 -3.88
C ASP A 91 2.63 -12.56 -4.12
N THR A 92 1.88 -12.21 -3.05
CA THR A 92 0.42 -11.98 -3.14
C THR A 92 0.06 -10.73 -3.94
N GLU A 93 0.95 -9.74 -4.04
CA GLU A 93 0.76 -8.56 -4.89
C GLU A 93 0.84 -8.91 -6.38
N TYR A 94 1.47 -10.05 -6.71
CA TYR A 94 1.53 -10.60 -8.07
C TYR A 94 0.49 -11.68 -8.33
N GLY A 95 -0.43 -11.92 -7.39
CA GLY A 95 -1.48 -12.93 -7.50
C GLY A 95 -1.05 -14.33 -7.11
N GLU A 96 0.14 -14.49 -6.56
CA GLU A 96 0.59 -15.76 -5.99
C GLU A 96 0.12 -15.87 -4.54
N PHE A 97 -0.92 -16.66 -4.33
CA PHE A 97 -1.50 -16.95 -3.01
C PHE A 97 -1.20 -18.40 -2.62
N PRO A 98 0.03 -18.71 -2.15
CA PRO A 98 0.39 -20.06 -1.77
C PRO A 98 -0.44 -20.55 -0.57
N ASP A 99 -0.70 -21.84 -0.55
CA ASP A 99 -1.41 -22.51 0.54
C ASP A 99 -0.49 -22.69 1.76
N ASP A 100 -0.17 -21.58 2.44
CA ASP A 100 0.76 -21.53 3.58
C ASP A 100 0.08 -20.99 4.84
N ASP A 101 0.14 -21.77 5.92
CA ASP A 101 -0.51 -21.44 7.20
C ASP A 101 0.05 -20.16 7.85
N LYS A 102 1.33 -19.85 7.63
CA LYS A 102 1.92 -18.62 8.18
C LYS A 102 1.40 -17.41 7.44
N LEU A 103 1.25 -17.47 6.12
CA LEU A 103 0.65 -16.40 5.31
C LEU A 103 -0.80 -16.16 5.69
N LYS A 104 -1.61 -17.23 5.76
CA LYS A 104 -3.01 -17.14 6.19
C LYS A 104 -3.13 -16.47 7.56
N CYS A 105 -2.34 -16.95 8.52
CA CYS A 105 -2.38 -16.41 9.88
C CYS A 105 -1.71 -15.04 10.03
N TYR A 106 -0.81 -14.66 9.12
CA TYR A 106 -0.28 -13.31 9.03
C TYR A 106 -1.40 -12.31 8.74
N PHE A 107 -2.21 -12.56 7.70
CA PHE A 107 -3.34 -11.68 7.36
C PHE A 107 -4.33 -11.54 8.50
N LYS A 108 -4.63 -12.65 9.17
CA LYS A 108 -5.45 -12.64 10.39
C LYS A 108 -4.82 -11.74 11.46
N CYS A 109 -3.53 -11.90 11.74
CA CYS A 109 -2.83 -11.10 12.73
C CYS A 109 -2.95 -9.61 12.40
N VAL A 110 -2.68 -9.21 11.16
CA VAL A 110 -2.79 -7.81 10.72
C VAL A 110 -4.22 -7.28 10.96
N LEU A 111 -5.25 -8.00 10.51
CA LEU A 111 -6.65 -7.58 10.70
C LEU A 111 -7.00 -7.44 12.19
N GLU A 112 -6.55 -8.34 13.06
CA GLU A 112 -6.77 -8.25 14.51
C GLU A 112 -6.01 -7.06 15.13
N LYS A 113 -4.77 -6.80 14.71
CA LYS A 113 -3.94 -5.69 15.23
C LYS A 113 -4.55 -4.33 14.94
N PHE A 114 -5.07 -4.14 13.73
CA PHE A 114 -5.79 -2.93 13.35
C PHE A 114 -7.25 -2.92 13.81
N LYS A 115 -7.67 -3.92 14.59
CA LYS A 115 -9.05 -4.09 15.10
C LYS A 115 -10.10 -4.21 13.99
N MET A 116 -9.67 -4.53 12.78
CA MET A 116 -10.48 -4.80 11.60
C MET A 116 -11.07 -6.20 11.63
N MET A 117 -10.54 -7.10 12.44
CA MET A 117 -11.19 -8.35 12.83
C MET A 117 -11.41 -8.34 14.35
N ASP A 118 -12.55 -8.83 14.81
CA ASP A 118 -12.79 -9.04 16.24
C ASP A 118 -12.38 -10.44 16.71
N LYS A 119 -12.50 -10.66 18.03
CA LYS A 119 -12.14 -11.92 18.68
C LYS A 119 -12.97 -13.10 18.18
N ASP A 120 -14.12 -12.87 17.57
CA ASP A 120 -14.99 -13.91 17.03
C ASP A 120 -14.68 -14.22 15.57
N GLY A 121 -13.73 -13.49 14.95
CA GLY A 121 -13.34 -13.69 13.54
C GLY A 121 -14.20 -12.91 12.56
N LYS A 122 -15.02 -11.97 13.02
CA LYS A 122 -15.81 -11.12 12.13
C LYS A 122 -14.98 -9.95 11.65
N ILE A 123 -14.87 -9.82 10.33
CA ILE A 123 -14.22 -8.68 9.68
C ILE A 123 -15.17 -7.47 9.75
N LYS A 124 -14.63 -6.32 10.13
CA LYS A 124 -15.32 -5.05 10.29
C LYS A 124 -15.06 -4.18 9.07
N TYR A 125 -15.77 -4.48 7.98
CA TYR A 125 -15.66 -3.76 6.70
C TYR A 125 -15.83 -2.24 6.83
N ASN A 126 -16.69 -1.77 7.74
CA ASN A 126 -16.84 -0.34 8.02
C ASN A 126 -15.57 0.33 8.57
N LEU A 127 -14.69 -0.40 9.26
CA LEU A 127 -13.39 0.13 9.68
C LEU A 127 -12.38 0.11 8.54
N LEU A 128 -12.39 -0.94 7.71
CA LEU A 128 -11.57 -1.00 6.49
C LEU A 128 -11.87 0.17 5.57
N LYS A 129 -13.15 0.48 5.32
CA LYS A 129 -13.56 1.62 4.50
C LYS A 129 -13.11 2.99 5.02
N LYS A 130 -12.90 3.11 6.34
CA LYS A 130 -12.47 4.37 6.97
C LYS A 130 -10.98 4.64 6.83
N VAL A 131 -10.18 3.60 6.60
CA VAL A 131 -8.73 3.77 6.42
C VAL A 131 -8.35 4.02 4.97
N ILE A 132 -9.28 3.84 4.02
CA ILE A 132 -9.03 4.14 2.61
C ILE A 132 -8.83 5.65 2.42
N PRO A 133 -7.70 6.08 1.81
CA PRO A 133 -7.50 7.48 1.46
C PRO A 133 -8.60 7.99 0.53
N ASN A 134 -8.98 9.27 0.65
CA ASN A 134 -10.05 9.86 -0.16
C ASN A 134 -9.85 9.66 -1.68
N ALA A 135 -8.60 9.68 -2.17
CA ALA A 135 -8.26 9.47 -3.58
C ALA A 135 -8.68 8.08 -4.12
N TYR A 136 -8.78 7.08 -3.26
CA TYR A 136 -9.09 5.68 -3.63
C TYR A 136 -10.43 5.21 -3.04
N LYS A 137 -11.22 6.11 -2.45
CA LYS A 137 -12.36 5.74 -1.62
C LYS A 137 -13.46 4.98 -2.36
N GLU A 138 -13.79 5.40 -3.57
CA GLU A 138 -14.80 4.71 -4.39
C GLU A 138 -14.34 3.30 -4.73
N LEU A 139 -13.13 3.19 -5.31
CA LEU A 139 -12.52 1.93 -5.71
C LEU A 139 -12.34 0.96 -4.54
N GLY A 140 -11.75 1.41 -3.43
CA GLY A 140 -11.54 0.54 -2.29
C GLY A 140 -12.84 0.14 -1.59
N ASN A 141 -13.88 0.99 -1.61
CA ASN A 141 -15.20 0.60 -1.10
C ASN A 141 -15.81 -0.50 -1.95
N GLU A 142 -15.74 -0.39 -3.28
CA GLU A 142 -16.22 -1.39 -4.23
C GLU A 142 -15.55 -2.75 -4.01
N MET A 143 -14.22 -2.76 -3.85
CA MET A 143 -13.47 -3.99 -3.55
C MET A 143 -13.93 -4.61 -2.23
N ILE A 144 -14.07 -3.81 -1.16
CA ILE A 144 -14.52 -4.31 0.14
C ILE A 144 -15.95 -4.86 0.07
N ASP A 145 -16.85 -4.17 -0.62
CA ASP A 145 -18.25 -4.58 -0.76
C ASP A 145 -18.38 -5.88 -1.57
N SER A 146 -17.54 -6.07 -2.59
CA SER A 146 -17.50 -7.31 -3.36
C SER A 146 -17.00 -8.51 -2.56
N CYS A 147 -16.24 -8.27 -1.49
CA CYS A 147 -15.63 -9.30 -0.67
C CYS A 147 -16.24 -9.43 0.73
N SER A 148 -17.36 -8.75 1.01
CA SER A 148 -17.91 -8.71 2.37
C SER A 148 -18.55 -10.02 2.85
N ASP A 149 -18.84 -10.92 1.91
CA ASP A 149 -19.53 -12.18 2.17
C ASP A 149 -18.56 -13.35 2.39
N VAL A 150 -17.25 -13.09 2.42
CA VAL A 150 -16.25 -14.11 2.72
C VAL A 150 -16.43 -14.62 4.14
N ASP A 151 -16.52 -15.95 4.27
CA ASP A 151 -16.64 -16.64 5.55
C ASP A 151 -15.82 -17.93 5.61
N ASP A 152 -15.35 -18.24 6.81
CA ASP A 152 -14.72 -19.50 7.18
C ASP A 152 -14.75 -19.67 8.70
N VAL A 153 -14.74 -20.92 9.17
CA VAL A 153 -14.63 -21.27 10.60
C VAL A 153 -13.23 -20.95 11.12
N ASP A 154 -12.21 -21.18 10.28
CA ASP A 154 -10.84 -20.81 10.59
C ASP A 154 -10.59 -19.33 10.25
N LYS A 155 -10.09 -18.57 11.23
CA LYS A 155 -9.86 -17.12 11.08
C LYS A 155 -8.69 -16.79 10.16
N CYS A 156 -7.69 -17.66 10.10
CA CYS A 156 -6.58 -17.53 9.17
C CYS A 156 -7.08 -17.76 7.74
N GLU A 157 -7.88 -18.81 7.51
CA GLU A 157 -8.51 -19.08 6.20
C GLU A 157 -9.44 -17.94 5.77
N LYS A 158 -10.28 -17.45 6.69
CA LYS A 158 -11.18 -16.33 6.41
C LYS A 158 -10.43 -15.08 5.97
N SER A 159 -9.33 -14.76 6.67
CA SER A 159 -8.50 -13.59 6.35
C SER A 159 -7.82 -13.75 4.99
N PHE A 160 -7.31 -14.94 4.71
CA PHE A 160 -6.68 -15.28 3.43
C PHE A 160 -7.66 -15.19 2.26
N LYS A 161 -8.84 -15.79 2.39
CA LYS A 161 -9.92 -15.70 1.39
C LYS A 161 -10.34 -14.25 1.14
N PHE A 162 -10.39 -13.43 2.18
CA PHE A 162 -10.72 -12.01 2.04
C PHE A 162 -9.64 -11.26 1.25
N MET A 163 -8.35 -11.46 1.58
CA MET A 163 -7.24 -10.85 0.82
C MET A 163 -7.23 -11.31 -0.64
N LYS A 164 -7.40 -12.61 -0.88
CA LYS A 164 -7.45 -13.16 -2.24
C LYS A 164 -8.62 -12.60 -3.05
N CYS A 165 -9.79 -12.48 -2.44
CA CYS A 165 -10.95 -11.84 -3.08
C CYS A 165 -10.65 -10.38 -3.48
N MET A 166 -10.02 -9.60 -2.58
CA MET A 166 -9.66 -8.21 -2.88
C MET A 166 -8.74 -8.12 -4.10
N TYR A 167 -7.74 -9.00 -4.19
CA TYR A 167 -6.88 -9.11 -5.37
C TYR A 167 -7.68 -9.47 -6.64
N GLU A 168 -8.54 -10.48 -6.57
CA GLU A 168 -9.35 -10.93 -7.72
C GLU A 168 -10.29 -9.84 -8.26
N VAL A 169 -10.81 -8.96 -7.38
CA VAL A 169 -11.65 -7.83 -7.79
C VAL A 169 -10.84 -6.76 -8.52
N ASN A 170 -9.65 -6.39 -8.00
CA ASN A 170 -8.79 -5.44 -8.67
C ASN A 170 -7.29 -5.67 -8.34
N PRO A 171 -6.55 -6.39 -9.20
CA PRO A 171 -5.13 -6.67 -9.00
C PRO A 171 -4.25 -5.41 -8.99
N ILE A 172 -4.65 -4.37 -9.73
CA ILE A 172 -3.86 -3.13 -9.86
C ILE A 172 -3.94 -2.30 -8.59
N ALA A 173 -5.08 -2.33 -7.90
CA ALA A 173 -5.34 -1.54 -6.70
C ALA A 173 -5.14 -2.34 -5.40
N PHE A 174 -4.95 -3.65 -5.49
CA PHE A 174 -4.64 -4.49 -4.34
C PHE A 174 -3.25 -4.15 -3.79
N ILE A 175 -3.17 -4.05 -2.47
CA ILE A 175 -1.93 -3.85 -1.74
C ILE A 175 -1.97 -4.83 -0.58
N ALA A 176 -0.91 -5.64 -0.44
CA ALA A 176 -0.81 -6.55 0.67
C ALA A 176 -0.56 -5.74 1.97
N PRO A 177 -1.24 -6.08 3.07
CA PRO A 177 -1.15 -5.31 4.32
C PRO A 177 0.11 -5.61 5.14
#